data_AF-A0A6A5UV17-F1
#
_entry.id   AF-A0A6A5UV17-F1
#
_cell.length_a   1.000
_cell.length_b   1.000
_cell.length_c   1.000
_cell.angle_alpha   90.00
_cell.angle_beta   90.00
_cell.angle_gamma   90.00
#
_symmetry.space_group_name_H-M   'P 1'
#
loop_
_entity.id
_entity.type
_entity.pdbx_description
1 polymer ?
#
loop_
_entity_poly.entity_id
_entity_poly.type
_entity_poly.pdbx_seq_one_letter_code
_entity_poly.pdbx_strand_id
1 'polypeptide(L)'
;MKVGKPKSKRVPVRLRHKIEKASAAKQRKVKKEAKKNPQWRSKTKKDPGIPNLFPFKDKILAEIEEKRRLKEEENARRRELAKQQRANGETVTDTLENDVEPADDEDLEDVSEEEDSMQVDDSNPMAALLASAKARAAKFEQKKSHDEEAMDEDDEADFERFDIEDEDGSVNVQRDSSRKQFDKVYKQVVDAADVVLYVLDARDPQGTRSKEVEQAVMAADRGSKRMIFVLNKIDLVPPPVLRSWLVHLRRSFPTLPLRASKPAPNAKTFDHKELTIKGTSETLFRALKTFSEARQLKRSVKVGIIGYPNVGKSSVINALTARLGGRTGTCPVGAEAGVTTSLREVKLDNKLKLLDSPGIVFPNTPEGGKNSKVEEKARLVLLNAIPPKEIGDPVPAVTLLLKRLSATPELFQKMIDVYDLPPLHNVNGDTTTDFLVQVARKRGRLGKGGVPNLHSAAQTIITDWRDGRIQGWTDPPKYKPNLTESSKTAPATKGGLVGDQKDIVKEWAAEFKLEGLWGDELAETDAMEM
;
A
#
# COMPACT_ATOMS: atom_id res chain seq x y z
N MET A 1 12.15 43.36 5.99
CA MET A 1 11.24 42.28 5.52
C MET A 1 9.84 42.87 5.39
N LYS A 2 9.21 42.83 4.20
CA LYS A 2 7.80 43.25 4.06
C LYS A 2 6.92 42.17 4.70
N VAL A 3 6.41 42.44 5.90
CA VAL A 3 5.43 41.58 6.56
C VAL A 3 4.13 41.67 5.75
N GLY A 4 3.69 40.55 5.18
CA GLY A 4 2.44 40.48 4.42
C GLY A 4 1.23 40.83 5.29
N LYS A 5 0.15 41.32 4.68
CA LYS A 5 -1.07 41.68 5.41
C LYS A 5 -1.59 40.46 6.20
N PRO A 6 -1.80 40.58 7.52
CA PRO A 6 -2.28 39.46 8.34
C PRO A 6 -3.69 39.06 7.89
N LYS A 7 -3.94 37.75 7.78
CA LYS A 7 -5.28 37.23 7.47
C LYS A 7 -6.22 37.55 8.63
N SER A 8 -7.38 38.11 8.31
CA SER A 8 -8.42 38.40 9.29
C SER A 8 -8.91 37.11 9.96
N LYS A 9 -9.04 37.15 11.29
CA LYS A 9 -9.66 36.08 12.08
C LYS A 9 -11.20 36.15 12.05
N ARG A 10 -11.78 37.19 11.43
CA ARG A 10 -13.25 37.31 11.28
C ARG A 10 -13.76 36.26 10.30
N VAL A 11 -14.71 35.46 10.75
CA VAL A 11 -15.36 34.42 9.95
C VAL A 11 -16.61 35.02 9.29
N PRO A 12 -16.73 34.98 7.95
CA PRO A 12 -17.95 35.41 7.27
C PRO A 12 -19.17 34.61 7.73
N VAL A 13 -20.32 35.27 7.87
CA VAL A 13 -21.59 34.64 8.29
C VAL A 13 -21.95 33.44 7.39
N ARG A 14 -21.73 33.58 6.07
CA ARG A 14 -21.91 32.49 5.10
C ARG A 14 -21.10 31.24 5.43
N LEU A 15 -19.86 31.42 5.90
CA LEU A 15 -18.98 30.30 6.26
C LEU A 15 -19.44 29.62 7.56
N ARG A 16 -19.97 30.39 8.53
CA ARG A 16 -20.54 29.83 9.77
C ARG A 16 -21.75 28.93 9.48
N HIS A 17 -22.73 29.42 8.73
CA HIS A 17 -23.90 28.61 8.38
C HIS A 17 -23.55 27.40 7.50
N LYS A 18 -22.53 27.51 6.64
CA LYS A 18 -22.04 26.35 5.88
C LYS A 18 -21.44 25.27 6.78
N ILE A 19 -20.66 25.67 7.79
CA ILE A 19 -20.07 24.73 8.77
C ILE A 19 -21.18 24.08 9.61
N GLU A 20 -22.16 24.85 10.06
CA GLU A 20 -23.31 24.38 10.83
C GLU A 20 -24.11 23.33 10.04
N LYS A 21 -24.51 23.65 8.81
CA LYS A 21 -25.21 22.71 7.92
C LYS A 21 -24.39 21.45 7.64
N ALA A 22 -23.08 21.59 7.42
CA ALA A 22 -22.19 20.44 7.20
C ALA A 22 -22.03 19.55 8.46
N SER A 23 -21.98 20.17 9.65
CA SER A 23 -21.93 19.46 10.93
C SER A 23 -23.22 18.67 11.18
N ALA A 24 -24.37 19.31 10.99
CA ALA A 24 -25.68 18.68 11.13
C ALA A 24 -25.85 17.51 10.15
N ALA A 25 -25.45 17.68 8.89
CA ALA A 25 -25.48 16.62 7.89
C ALA A 25 -24.58 15.44 8.27
N LYS A 26 -23.37 15.71 8.79
CA LYS A 26 -22.46 14.67 9.29
C LYS A 26 -23.07 13.90 10.45
N GLN A 27 -23.65 14.58 11.44
CA GLN A 27 -24.29 13.92 12.58
C GLN A 27 -25.50 13.07 12.14
N ARG A 28 -26.32 13.55 11.21
CA ARG A 28 -27.43 12.78 10.61
C ARG A 28 -26.91 11.51 9.92
N LYS A 29 -25.81 11.60 9.17
CA LYS A 29 -25.19 10.45 8.51
C LYS A 29 -24.65 9.44 9.52
N VAL A 30 -23.95 9.90 10.56
CA VAL A 30 -23.46 9.04 11.66
C VAL A 30 -24.61 8.34 12.38
N LYS A 31 -25.74 9.02 12.63
CA LYS A 31 -26.94 8.41 13.23
C LYS A 31 -27.56 7.34 12.33
N LYS A 32 -27.57 7.54 11.01
CA LYS A 32 -28.02 6.53 10.03
C LYS A 32 -27.07 5.33 9.98
N GLU A 33 -25.77 5.55 9.97
CA GLU A 33 -24.75 4.48 9.98
C GLU A 33 -24.75 3.70 11.30
N ALA A 34 -24.93 4.38 12.44
CA ALA A 34 -25.04 3.75 13.76
C ALA A 34 -26.25 2.81 13.85
N LYS A 35 -27.36 3.14 13.21
CA LYS A 35 -28.55 2.26 13.11
C LYS A 35 -28.32 1.04 12.21
N LYS A 36 -27.38 1.10 11.25
CA LYS A 36 -27.06 0.00 10.32
C LYS A 36 -26.00 -0.97 10.86
N ASN A 37 -25.32 -0.65 11.95
CA ASN A 37 -24.26 -1.50 12.51
C ASN A 37 -24.88 -2.60 13.42
N PRO A 38 -24.73 -3.90 13.10
CA PRO A 38 -25.33 -5.01 13.85
C PRO A 38 -24.73 -5.26 15.24
N GLN A 39 -23.73 -4.48 15.67
CA GLN A 39 -23.15 -4.57 17.01
C GLN A 39 -24.03 -3.98 18.13
N TRP A 40 -25.19 -3.41 17.80
CA TRP A 40 -26.20 -3.06 18.81
C TRP A 40 -26.89 -4.33 19.32
N ARG A 41 -26.34 -4.95 20.38
CA ARG A 41 -27.08 -5.63 21.48
C ARG A 41 -26.24 -6.40 22.51
N SER A 42 -25.00 -6.00 22.81
CA SER A 42 -24.49 -6.21 24.18
C SER A 42 -24.58 -4.89 24.93
N LYS A 43 -25.76 -4.63 25.53
CA LYS A 43 -26.00 -3.46 26.40
C LYS A 43 -25.20 -3.51 27.71
N THR A 44 -24.26 -4.43 27.84
CA THR A 44 -23.30 -4.48 28.94
C THR A 44 -21.98 -3.89 28.46
N LYS A 45 -21.67 -2.68 28.95
CA LYS A 45 -20.30 -2.17 28.93
C LYS A 45 -19.44 -3.24 29.60
N LYS A 46 -18.36 -3.69 28.94
CA LYS A 46 -17.38 -4.55 29.60
C LYS A 46 -16.76 -3.73 30.73
N ASP A 47 -17.06 -4.10 31.96
CA ASP A 47 -16.45 -3.49 33.12
C ASP A 47 -14.93 -3.70 33.03
N PRO A 48 -14.11 -2.63 33.07
CA PRO A 48 -12.66 -2.75 33.09
C PRO A 48 -12.11 -3.52 34.30
N GLY A 49 -12.95 -3.82 35.30
CA GLY A 49 -12.61 -4.64 36.45
C GLY A 49 -11.65 -3.94 37.42
N ILE A 50 -11.24 -4.65 38.47
CA ILE A 50 -10.36 -4.08 39.51
C ILE A 50 -8.91 -4.03 38.98
N PRO A 51 -8.31 -2.83 38.85
CA PRO A 51 -6.94 -2.67 38.38
C PRO A 51 -5.92 -3.41 39.26
N ASN A 52 -4.87 -3.94 38.64
CA ASN A 52 -3.90 -4.80 39.35
C ASN A 52 -2.99 -4.07 40.35
N LEU A 53 -2.92 -2.74 40.27
CA LEU A 53 -2.10 -1.89 41.15
C LEU A 53 -2.81 -1.51 42.45
N PHE A 54 -4.07 -1.95 42.64
CA PHE A 54 -4.84 -1.56 43.81
C PHE A 54 -4.35 -2.32 45.07
N PRO A 55 -3.86 -1.64 46.11
CA PRO A 55 -3.19 -2.26 47.27
C PRO A 55 -4.04 -3.25 48.08
N PHE A 56 -5.38 -3.16 48.00
CA PHE A 56 -6.31 -4.03 48.73
C PHE A 56 -7.16 -4.89 47.79
N LYS A 57 -6.68 -5.17 46.58
CA LYS A 57 -7.39 -5.96 45.57
C LYS A 57 -7.85 -7.31 46.12
N ASP A 58 -7.00 -7.99 46.88
CA ASP A 58 -7.31 -9.32 47.43
C ASP A 58 -8.42 -9.29 48.49
N LYS A 59 -8.51 -8.19 49.26
CA LYS A 59 -9.61 -7.99 50.23
C LYS A 59 -10.94 -7.78 49.51
N ILE A 60 -10.95 -6.98 48.44
CA ILE A 60 -12.15 -6.74 47.63
C ILE A 60 -12.61 -8.03 46.94
N LEU A 61 -11.67 -8.83 46.43
CA LEU A 61 -12.00 -10.13 45.82
C LEU A 61 -12.62 -11.10 46.84
N ALA A 62 -12.07 -11.17 48.05
CA ALA A 62 -12.63 -12.01 49.13
C ALA A 62 -14.03 -11.56 49.57
N GLU A 63 -14.25 -10.24 49.69
CA GLU A 63 -15.57 -9.68 50.04
C GLU A 63 -16.63 -9.97 48.95
N ILE A 64 -16.23 -9.90 47.67
CA ILE A 64 -17.11 -10.26 46.55
C ILE A 64 -17.47 -11.75 46.58
N GLU A 65 -16.51 -12.62 46.92
CA GLU A 65 -16.73 -14.07 46.98
C GLU A 65 -17.65 -14.47 48.15
N GLU A 66 -17.49 -13.84 49.32
CA GLU A 66 -18.39 -14.03 50.47
C GLU A 66 -19.81 -13.54 50.17
N LYS A 67 -19.96 -12.34 49.59
CA LYS A 67 -21.26 -11.81 49.14
C LYS A 67 -21.93 -12.73 48.10
N ARG A 68 -21.14 -13.34 47.21
CA ARG A 68 -21.66 -14.29 46.23
C ARG A 68 -22.12 -15.60 46.90
N ARG A 69 -21.37 -16.12 47.88
CA ARG A 69 -21.74 -17.33 48.63
C ARG A 69 -23.07 -17.14 49.38
N LEU A 70 -23.20 -16.02 50.10
CA LEU A 70 -24.43 -15.66 50.82
C LEU A 70 -25.63 -15.56 49.87
N LYS A 71 -25.45 -14.93 48.71
CA LYS A 71 -26.51 -14.79 47.70
C LYS A 71 -26.90 -16.12 47.04
N GLU A 72 -25.96 -17.04 46.85
CA GLU A 72 -26.23 -18.38 46.34
C GLU A 72 -27.01 -19.22 47.38
N GLU A 73 -26.62 -19.15 48.66
CA GLU A 73 -27.34 -19.81 49.77
C GLU A 73 -28.77 -19.27 49.94
N GLU A 74 -28.96 -17.94 49.89
CA GLU A 74 -30.27 -17.30 49.97
C GLU A 74 -31.18 -17.69 48.79
N ASN A 75 -30.63 -17.71 47.57
CA ASN A 75 -31.38 -18.15 46.39
C ASN A 75 -31.72 -19.65 46.43
N ALA A 76 -30.84 -20.50 46.98
CA ALA A 76 -31.12 -21.91 47.18
C ALA A 76 -32.27 -22.09 48.18
N ARG A 77 -32.22 -21.37 49.32
CA ARG A 77 -33.28 -21.38 50.33
C ARG A 77 -34.62 -20.87 49.78
N ARG A 78 -34.60 -19.79 49.00
CA ARG A 78 -35.79 -19.26 48.31
C ARG A 78 -36.35 -20.24 47.28
N ARG A 79 -35.48 -20.95 46.56
CA ARG A 79 -35.88 -21.96 45.58
C ARG A 79 -36.47 -23.22 46.24
N GLU A 80 -35.95 -23.62 47.40
CA GLU A 80 -36.50 -24.71 48.19
C GLU A 80 -37.86 -24.35 48.78
N LEU A 81 -38.01 -23.14 49.33
CA LEU A 81 -39.31 -22.63 49.80
C LEU A 81 -40.34 -22.55 48.67
N ALA A 82 -39.97 -22.03 47.50
CA ALA A 82 -40.86 -22.00 46.34
C ALA A 82 -41.22 -23.42 45.84
N LYS A 83 -40.33 -24.39 45.99
CA LYS A 83 -40.58 -25.79 45.64
C LYS A 83 -41.50 -26.48 46.66
N GLN A 84 -41.37 -26.16 47.95
CA GLN A 84 -42.24 -26.63 49.02
C GLN A 84 -43.65 -26.02 48.93
N GLN A 85 -43.76 -24.73 48.64
CA GLN A 85 -45.05 -24.05 48.39
C GLN A 85 -45.77 -24.64 47.16
N ARG A 86 -45.02 -24.97 46.09
CA ARG A 86 -45.56 -25.69 44.93
C ARG A 86 -45.97 -27.14 45.23
N ALA A 87 -45.32 -27.80 46.20
CA ALA A 87 -45.66 -29.16 46.61
C ALA A 87 -46.87 -29.23 47.55
N ASN A 88 -47.09 -28.18 48.34
CA ASN A 88 -48.22 -28.09 49.28
C ASN A 88 -49.51 -27.53 48.67
N GLY A 89 -49.52 -27.14 47.38
CA GLY A 89 -50.75 -26.79 46.67
C GLY A 89 -51.51 -25.55 47.20
N GLU A 90 -50.85 -24.69 47.97
CA GLU A 90 -51.44 -23.45 48.47
C GLU A 90 -51.20 -22.29 47.47
N THR A 91 -52.23 -21.94 46.73
CA THR A 91 -52.36 -20.62 46.09
C THR A 91 -52.76 -19.62 47.16
N VAL A 92 -51.78 -18.95 47.76
CA VAL A 92 -52.03 -17.75 48.55
C VAL A 92 -51.84 -16.54 47.64
N THR A 93 -52.96 -15.91 47.31
CA THR A 93 -52.98 -14.50 46.93
C THR A 93 -52.51 -13.70 48.12
N ASP A 94 -51.42 -12.94 47.99
CA ASP A 94 -51.24 -11.81 48.88
C ASP A 94 -50.69 -10.59 48.16
N THR A 95 -51.38 -9.51 48.43
CA THR A 95 -51.17 -8.16 47.94
C THR A 95 -50.54 -7.36 49.06
N LEU A 96 -49.35 -6.81 48.77
CA LEU A 96 -48.77 -5.58 49.33
C LEU A 96 -48.38 -5.57 50.82
N GLU A 97 -47.07 -5.41 51.06
CA GLU A 97 -46.57 -4.30 51.88
C GLU A 97 -45.12 -3.97 51.45
N ASN A 98 -44.90 -2.70 51.12
CA ASN A 98 -43.59 -2.11 50.88
C ASN A 98 -42.88 -1.94 52.22
N ASP A 99 -41.61 -2.32 52.29
CA ASP A 99 -40.67 -1.67 53.20
C ASP A 99 -39.42 -1.23 52.44
N VAL A 100 -39.10 0.02 52.70
CA VAL A 100 -38.17 0.96 52.06
C VAL A 100 -36.79 0.75 52.69
N GLU A 101 -35.67 0.74 51.96
CA GLU A 101 -34.69 1.85 51.87
C GLU A 101 -33.34 1.32 51.33
N PRO A 102 -32.40 2.18 50.88
CA PRO A 102 -32.59 3.35 50.02
C PRO A 102 -31.69 3.25 48.76
N ALA A 103 -32.15 3.91 47.69
CA ALA A 103 -31.28 4.32 46.61
C ALA A 103 -30.62 5.65 47.01
N ASP A 104 -29.30 5.77 46.85
CA ASP A 104 -28.69 7.07 46.58
C ASP A 104 -28.62 7.23 45.06
N ASP A 105 -29.41 8.20 44.61
CA ASP A 105 -29.47 8.76 43.27
C ASP A 105 -28.21 9.56 42.91
N GLU A 106 -27.97 9.72 41.61
CA GLU A 106 -27.92 11.05 41.00
C GLU A 106 -28.15 10.94 39.49
N ASP A 107 -29.39 11.29 39.13
CA ASP A 107 -29.84 12.13 38.02
C ASP A 107 -29.73 11.67 36.56
N LEU A 108 -30.91 11.52 35.93
CA LEU A 108 -31.38 12.46 34.90
C LEU A 108 -32.87 12.23 34.55
N GLU A 109 -33.68 13.24 34.90
CA GLU A 109 -35.07 13.55 34.51
C GLU A 109 -35.25 13.47 32.98
N ASP A 110 -36.24 12.72 32.47
CA ASP A 110 -37.68 13.02 32.28
C ASP A 110 -38.00 13.77 30.98
N VAL A 111 -38.74 13.12 30.06
CA VAL A 111 -40.01 13.63 29.50
C VAL A 111 -40.85 12.45 28.99
N SER A 112 -41.95 12.24 29.69
CA SER A 112 -43.22 11.54 29.40
C SER A 112 -43.66 11.31 27.95
N GLU A 113 -44.34 10.17 27.73
CA GLU A 113 -45.73 10.15 27.22
C GLU A 113 -46.40 8.80 27.57
N GLU A 114 -47.51 8.90 28.30
CA GLU A 114 -48.61 7.94 28.50
C GLU A 114 -49.17 7.49 27.12
N GLU A 115 -49.93 6.44 26.88
CA GLU A 115 -50.79 5.50 27.62
C GLU A 115 -51.07 4.39 26.57
N ASP A 116 -51.16 3.11 26.94
CA ASP A 116 -52.39 2.34 26.68
C ASP A 116 -52.28 0.93 27.28
N SER A 117 -53.30 0.60 28.06
CA SER A 117 -53.42 -0.63 28.82
C SER A 117 -54.16 -1.70 28.03
N MET A 118 -53.59 -2.90 27.90
CA MET A 118 -54.38 -4.11 27.68
C MET A 118 -53.80 -5.25 28.52
N GLN A 119 -54.54 -5.59 29.57
CA GLN A 119 -54.39 -6.85 30.31
C GLN A 119 -54.64 -8.02 29.36
N VAL A 120 -53.68 -8.94 29.28
CA VAL A 120 -53.85 -10.22 28.60
C VAL A 120 -53.60 -11.31 29.63
N ASP A 121 -54.64 -12.11 29.85
CA ASP A 121 -54.70 -13.23 30.79
C ASP A 121 -53.63 -14.29 30.46
N ASP A 122 -52.76 -14.58 31.42
CA ASP A 122 -51.48 -15.27 31.22
C ASP A 122 -51.58 -16.78 31.50
N SER A 123 -52.61 -17.43 30.95
CA SER A 123 -52.89 -18.85 31.19
C SER A 123 -52.32 -19.80 30.13
N ASN A 124 -51.61 -19.32 29.09
CA ASN A 124 -50.92 -20.23 28.16
C ASN A 124 -49.72 -19.59 27.42
N PRO A 125 -48.45 -19.97 27.71
CA PRO A 125 -47.26 -19.31 27.16
C PRO A 125 -47.10 -19.48 25.63
N MET A 126 -47.72 -20.50 25.03
CA MET A 126 -47.66 -20.73 23.59
C MET A 126 -48.60 -19.79 22.81
N ALA A 127 -49.70 -19.35 23.43
CA ALA A 127 -50.65 -18.41 22.82
C ALA A 127 -50.08 -16.97 22.80
N ALA A 128 -49.41 -16.54 23.88
CA ALA A 128 -48.73 -15.26 23.95
C ALA A 128 -47.60 -15.14 22.90
N LEU A 129 -46.90 -16.25 22.62
CA LEU A 129 -45.85 -16.27 21.60
C LEU A 129 -46.41 -16.16 20.18
N LEU A 130 -47.52 -16.83 19.88
CA LEU A 130 -48.21 -16.71 18.59
C LEU A 130 -48.84 -15.33 18.38
N ALA A 131 -49.42 -14.74 19.41
CA ALA A 131 -49.98 -13.38 19.36
C ALA A 131 -48.89 -12.33 19.15
N SER A 132 -47.76 -12.43 19.87
CA SER A 132 -46.63 -11.51 19.69
C SER A 132 -45.92 -11.66 18.34
N ALA A 133 -45.88 -12.87 17.76
CA ALA A 133 -45.36 -13.10 16.41
C ALA A 133 -46.26 -12.46 15.34
N LYS A 134 -47.58 -12.62 15.44
CA LYS A 134 -48.54 -12.00 14.51
C LYS A 134 -48.52 -10.47 14.60
N ALA A 135 -48.47 -9.90 15.81
CA ALA A 135 -48.39 -8.45 16.00
C ALA A 135 -47.10 -7.84 15.42
N ARG A 136 -45.98 -8.58 15.45
CA ARG A 136 -44.70 -8.14 14.89
C ARG A 136 -44.65 -8.25 13.37
N ALA A 137 -45.36 -9.21 12.78
CA ALA A 137 -45.52 -9.32 11.33
C ALA A 137 -46.37 -8.16 10.76
N ALA A 138 -47.49 -7.83 11.40
CA ALA A 138 -48.35 -6.71 10.98
C ALA A 138 -47.62 -5.35 11.02
N LYS A 139 -46.79 -5.11 12.04
CA LYS A 139 -45.94 -3.89 12.13
C LYS A 139 -44.87 -3.81 11.04
N PHE A 140 -44.45 -4.93 10.47
CA PHE A 140 -43.47 -4.94 9.38
C PHE A 140 -44.14 -4.63 8.03
N GLU A 141 -45.36 -5.14 7.79
CA GLU A 141 -46.14 -4.81 6.59
C GLU A 141 -46.57 -3.34 6.56
N GLN A 142 -47.07 -2.79 7.68
CA GLN A 142 -47.41 -1.37 7.78
C GLN A 142 -46.22 -0.42 7.57
N LYS A 143 -45.00 -0.87 7.91
CA LYS A 143 -43.80 -0.07 7.70
C LYS A 143 -43.32 -0.12 6.25
N LYS A 144 -43.59 -1.22 5.54
CA LYS A 144 -43.24 -1.36 4.13
C LYS A 144 -44.15 -0.51 3.25
N SER A 145 -45.44 -0.40 3.56
CA SER A 145 -46.37 0.47 2.82
C SER A 145 -46.09 1.96 3.02
N HIS A 146 -45.63 2.36 4.21
CA HIS A 146 -45.36 3.78 4.51
C HIS A 146 -44.05 4.32 3.90
N ASP A 147 -43.11 3.46 3.52
CA ASP A 147 -41.87 3.84 2.82
C ASP A 147 -42.04 3.94 1.28
N GLU A 148 -43.13 3.39 0.70
CA GLU A 148 -43.42 3.45 -0.75
C GLU A 148 -44.26 4.68 -1.17
N GLU A 149 -45.03 5.29 -0.27
CA GLU A 149 -45.92 6.44 -0.58
C GLU A 149 -45.29 7.84 -0.35
N ALA A 150 -44.00 7.94 0.01
CA ALA A 150 -43.33 9.21 0.33
C ALA A 150 -42.29 9.67 -0.71
N MET A 151 -42.30 9.09 -1.92
CA MET A 151 -41.49 9.56 -3.04
C MET A 151 -42.38 9.85 -4.24
N ASP A 152 -43.04 11.01 -4.24
CA ASP A 152 -43.43 11.71 -5.46
C ASP A 152 -43.62 13.21 -5.14
N GLU A 153 -43.26 14.04 -6.12
CA GLU A 153 -43.45 15.50 -6.26
C GLU A 153 -42.29 16.44 -5.85
N ASP A 154 -41.72 17.06 -6.91
CA ASP A 154 -40.99 18.34 -7.03
C ASP A 154 -39.44 18.37 -6.94
N ASP A 155 -38.78 18.13 -8.08
CA ASP A 155 -38.16 19.21 -8.89
C ASP A 155 -37.35 18.62 -10.08
N GLU A 156 -37.98 18.56 -11.26
CA GLU A 156 -37.32 18.39 -12.56
C GLU A 156 -36.75 19.73 -13.05
N ALA A 157 -35.42 19.83 -13.17
CA ALA A 157 -34.76 20.69 -14.18
C ALA A 157 -33.27 20.31 -14.36
N ASP A 158 -32.96 19.78 -15.54
CA ASP A 158 -31.68 19.81 -16.29
C ASP A 158 -30.38 19.29 -15.63
N PHE A 159 -30.06 18.01 -15.88
CA PHE A 159 -28.80 17.66 -16.55
C PHE A 159 -28.85 16.23 -17.12
N GLU A 160 -29.04 16.10 -18.43
CA GLU A 160 -28.94 14.83 -19.14
C GLU A 160 -27.56 14.19 -18.95
N ARG A 161 -27.54 12.95 -18.46
CA ARG A 161 -26.43 12.03 -18.68
C ARG A 161 -26.98 10.62 -18.84
N PHE A 162 -26.85 10.12 -20.06
CA PHE A 162 -27.02 8.71 -20.43
C PHE A 162 -26.28 7.81 -19.44
N ASP A 163 -27.03 7.08 -18.61
CA ASP A 163 -26.55 5.89 -17.91
C ASP A 163 -27.41 4.71 -18.40
N ILE A 164 -26.75 3.78 -19.08
CA ILE A 164 -27.27 2.45 -19.42
C ILE A 164 -27.21 1.64 -18.13
N GLU A 165 -28.36 1.17 -17.66
CA GLU A 165 -28.47 0.24 -16.54
C GLU A 165 -27.95 -1.14 -16.96
N ASP A 166 -26.73 -1.49 -16.53
CA ASP A 166 -26.30 -2.88 -16.42
C ASP A 166 -26.33 -3.27 -14.94
N GLU A 167 -27.29 -4.13 -14.64
CA GLU A 167 -27.49 -4.88 -13.41
C GLU A 167 -26.28 -5.78 -13.13
N ASP A 168 -25.34 -5.33 -12.29
CA ASP A 168 -24.37 -6.21 -11.62
C ASP A 168 -23.68 -5.50 -10.44
N GLY A 169 -23.88 -6.04 -9.24
CA GLY A 169 -23.36 -5.52 -7.97
C GLY A 169 -21.83 -5.56 -7.86
N SER A 170 -21.14 -4.58 -8.46
CA SER A 170 -19.70 -4.37 -8.27
C SER A 170 -19.37 -2.94 -7.85
N VAL A 171 -18.76 -2.83 -6.67
CA VAL A 171 -18.12 -1.64 -6.11
C VAL A 171 -17.05 -1.08 -7.06
N ASN A 172 -17.42 -0.10 -7.88
CA ASN A 172 -16.50 0.56 -8.83
C ASN A 172 -16.37 2.09 -8.62
N VAL A 173 -16.65 2.59 -7.42
CA VAL A 173 -16.67 4.05 -7.12
C VAL A 173 -15.33 4.61 -6.59
N GLN A 174 -14.28 3.81 -6.39
CA GLN A 174 -13.04 4.28 -5.73
C GLN A 174 -11.81 4.50 -6.63
N ARG A 175 -11.71 3.93 -7.84
CA ARG A 175 -10.45 3.98 -8.62
C ARG A 175 -10.21 5.32 -9.34
N ASP A 176 -11.26 5.95 -9.88
CA ASP A 176 -11.11 7.18 -10.68
C ASP A 176 -10.94 8.46 -9.84
N SER A 177 -11.53 8.50 -8.64
CA SER A 177 -11.31 9.61 -7.70
C SER A 177 -9.86 9.65 -7.21
N SER A 178 -9.24 8.49 -6.99
CA SER A 178 -7.84 8.41 -6.56
C SER A 178 -6.88 8.79 -7.68
N ARG A 179 -7.10 8.33 -8.93
CA ARG A 179 -6.28 8.69 -10.11
C ARG A 179 -6.18 10.20 -10.32
N LYS A 180 -7.30 10.92 -10.28
CA LYS A 180 -7.32 12.39 -10.43
C LYS A 180 -6.59 13.11 -9.29
N GLN A 181 -6.69 12.59 -8.06
CA GLN A 181 -5.93 13.12 -6.93
C GLN A 181 -4.43 12.83 -7.07
N PHE A 182 -4.05 11.67 -7.61
CA PHE A 182 -2.66 11.30 -7.87
C PHE A 182 -2.01 12.17 -8.94
N ASP A 183 -2.69 12.38 -10.07
CA ASP A 183 -2.20 13.26 -11.13
C ASP A 183 -2.05 14.70 -10.65
N LYS A 184 -2.95 15.16 -9.77
CA LYS A 184 -2.86 16.50 -9.18
C LYS A 184 -1.62 16.65 -8.31
N VAL A 185 -1.34 15.69 -7.43
CA VAL A 185 -0.15 15.73 -6.56
C VAL A 185 1.13 15.59 -7.38
N TYR A 186 1.14 14.69 -8.36
CA TYR A 186 2.26 14.52 -9.27
C TYR A 186 2.57 15.80 -10.05
N LYS A 187 1.55 16.40 -10.70
CA LYS A 187 1.71 17.65 -11.43
C LYS A 187 2.22 18.77 -10.53
N GLN A 188 1.71 18.87 -9.29
CA GLN A 188 2.23 19.82 -8.31
C GLN A 188 3.72 19.62 -7.99
N VAL A 189 4.19 18.38 -7.86
CA VAL A 189 5.62 18.09 -7.62
C VAL A 189 6.45 18.46 -8.83
N VAL A 190 6.01 18.02 -10.02
CA VAL A 190 6.72 18.28 -11.27
C VAL A 190 6.80 19.78 -11.51
N ASP A 191 5.71 20.52 -11.32
CA ASP A 191 5.65 21.98 -11.51
C ASP A 191 6.51 22.74 -10.50
N ALA A 192 6.56 22.28 -9.25
CA ALA A 192 7.37 22.91 -8.21
C ALA A 192 8.87 22.55 -8.29
N ALA A 193 9.24 21.46 -8.95
CA ALA A 193 10.60 20.95 -9.01
C ALA A 193 11.36 21.47 -10.25
N ASP A 194 12.64 21.80 -10.04
CA ASP A 194 13.60 22.12 -11.11
C ASP A 194 14.30 20.86 -11.62
N VAL A 195 14.55 19.90 -10.71
CA VAL A 195 15.13 18.58 -10.98
C VAL A 195 14.25 17.51 -10.38
N VAL A 196 13.99 16.43 -11.10
CA VAL A 196 13.22 15.28 -10.62
C VAL A 196 14.15 14.08 -10.41
N LEU A 197 14.18 13.57 -9.18
CA LEU A 197 14.80 12.28 -8.84
C LEU A 197 13.72 11.20 -8.89
N TYR A 198 13.82 10.31 -9.87
CA TYR A 198 12.92 9.17 -9.99
C TYR A 198 13.54 7.95 -9.30
N VAL A 199 12.98 7.55 -8.16
CA VAL A 199 13.47 6.43 -7.36
C VAL A 199 12.86 5.12 -7.81
N LEU A 200 13.72 4.15 -8.13
CA LEU A 200 13.39 2.80 -8.59
C LEU A 200 13.89 1.75 -7.59
N ASP A 201 13.21 0.60 -7.49
CA ASP A 201 13.68 -0.56 -6.67
C ASP A 201 14.64 -1.41 -7.52
N ALA A 202 15.84 -1.71 -7.02
CA ALA A 202 16.86 -2.46 -7.74
C ALA A 202 16.42 -3.88 -8.14
N ARG A 203 15.49 -4.50 -7.40
CA ARG A 203 15.03 -5.87 -7.68
C ARG A 203 14.18 -5.97 -8.94
N ASP A 204 13.38 -4.95 -9.22
CA ASP A 204 12.50 -4.86 -10.40
C ASP A 204 12.41 -3.41 -10.90
N PRO A 205 13.46 -2.90 -11.58
CA PRO A 205 13.50 -1.51 -12.02
C PRO A 205 12.49 -1.21 -13.12
N GLN A 206 12.12 -2.19 -13.95
CA GLN A 206 11.11 -1.99 -15.00
C GLN A 206 9.69 -1.98 -14.43
N GLY A 207 9.39 -2.84 -13.44
CA GLY A 207 8.09 -2.85 -12.77
C GLY A 207 7.81 -1.59 -11.96
N THR A 208 8.85 -0.87 -11.51
CA THR A 208 8.73 0.41 -10.80
C THR A 208 8.87 1.64 -11.71
N ARG A 209 9.02 1.42 -13.02
CA ARG A 209 9.19 2.45 -14.05
C ARG A 209 7.90 2.65 -14.84
N SER A 210 7.52 3.90 -15.09
CA SER A 210 6.42 4.24 -16.00
C SER A 210 6.90 5.21 -17.09
N LYS A 211 6.66 4.83 -18.35
CA LYS A 211 7.03 5.66 -19.52
C LYS A 211 6.20 6.94 -19.61
N GLU A 212 4.95 6.89 -19.15
CA GLU A 212 4.04 8.05 -19.15
C GLU A 212 4.59 9.16 -18.24
N VAL A 213 5.12 8.79 -17.08
CA VAL A 213 5.75 9.70 -16.12
C VAL A 213 6.98 10.36 -16.73
N GLU A 214 7.80 9.58 -17.44
CA GLU A 214 8.99 10.10 -18.10
C GLU A 214 8.63 11.09 -19.20
N GLN A 215 7.66 10.74 -20.04
CA GLN A 215 7.15 11.63 -21.08
C GLN A 215 6.54 12.90 -20.49
N ALA A 216 5.78 12.79 -19.40
CA ALA A 216 5.16 13.93 -18.73
C ALA A 216 6.21 14.90 -18.14
N VAL A 217 7.27 14.41 -17.50
CA VAL A 217 8.35 15.29 -17.01
C VAL A 217 9.14 15.91 -18.16
N MET A 218 9.39 15.16 -19.24
CA MET A 218 10.12 15.67 -20.41
C MET A 218 9.32 16.71 -21.20
N ALA A 219 8.00 16.54 -21.30
CA ALA A 219 7.10 17.52 -21.90
C ALA A 219 6.92 18.77 -21.02
N ALA A 220 7.04 18.61 -19.69
CA ALA A 220 6.93 19.71 -18.77
C ALA A 220 8.05 20.75 -18.98
N ASP A 221 7.66 22.02 -18.93
CA ASP A 221 8.59 23.16 -18.97
C ASP A 221 9.51 23.16 -20.20
N ARG A 222 8.97 22.77 -21.37
CA ARG A 222 9.68 22.76 -22.67
C ARG A 222 11.00 21.96 -22.65
N GLY A 223 11.07 20.89 -21.86
CA GLY A 223 12.27 20.05 -21.75
C GLY A 223 13.39 20.66 -20.90
N SER A 224 13.13 21.74 -20.18
CA SER A 224 14.12 22.35 -19.29
C SER A 224 14.38 21.45 -18.06
N LYS A 225 13.36 20.74 -17.56
CA LYS A 225 13.49 19.91 -16.37
C LYS A 225 14.43 18.73 -16.61
N ARG A 226 15.31 18.48 -15.64
CA ARG A 226 16.22 17.31 -15.68
C ARG A 226 15.66 16.19 -14.82
N MET A 227 15.76 14.97 -15.35
CA MET A 227 15.40 13.75 -14.64
C MET A 227 16.66 12.91 -14.38
N ILE A 228 16.78 12.40 -13.15
CA ILE A 228 17.84 11.49 -12.73
C ILE A 228 17.18 10.26 -12.11
N PHE A 229 17.60 9.07 -12.52
CA PHE A 229 17.16 7.82 -11.92
C PHE A 229 18.01 7.52 -10.68
N VAL A 230 17.35 7.14 -9.60
CA VAL A 230 17.98 6.68 -8.36
C VAL A 230 17.59 5.22 -8.15
N LEU A 231 18.53 4.31 -8.34
CA LEU A 231 18.32 2.89 -8.14
C LEU A 231 18.59 2.56 -6.66
N ASN A 232 17.53 2.35 -5.88
CA ASN A 232 17.62 2.10 -4.44
C ASN A 232 17.56 0.60 -4.10
N LYS A 233 17.98 0.23 -2.88
CA LYS A 233 18.05 -1.16 -2.37
C LYS A 233 19.03 -2.05 -3.15
N ILE A 234 20.15 -1.46 -3.57
CA ILE A 234 21.20 -2.16 -4.32
C ILE A 234 21.76 -3.38 -3.59
N ASP A 235 21.66 -3.41 -2.26
CA ASP A 235 22.10 -4.51 -1.41
C ASP A 235 21.29 -5.81 -1.59
N LEU A 236 20.13 -5.78 -2.24
CA LEU A 236 19.33 -6.98 -2.53
C LEU A 236 19.67 -7.64 -3.87
N VAL A 237 20.56 -7.04 -4.65
CA VAL A 237 20.90 -7.48 -6.01
C VAL A 237 22.41 -7.74 -6.11
N PRO A 238 22.85 -8.81 -6.78
CA PRO A 238 24.26 -9.11 -6.91
C PRO A 238 24.98 -8.07 -7.82
N PRO A 239 26.29 -7.83 -7.61
CA PRO A 239 27.07 -6.86 -8.38
C PRO A 239 26.99 -6.96 -9.92
N PRO A 240 27.06 -8.15 -10.57
CA PRO A 240 26.98 -8.23 -12.02
C PRO A 240 25.64 -7.71 -12.56
N VAL A 241 24.53 -8.11 -11.94
CA VAL A 241 23.18 -7.70 -12.36
C VAL A 241 22.98 -6.20 -12.17
N LEU A 242 23.48 -5.64 -11.05
CA LEU A 242 23.46 -4.20 -10.81
C LEU A 242 24.20 -3.42 -11.91
N ARG A 243 25.40 -3.86 -12.30
CA ARG A 243 26.17 -3.22 -13.38
C ARG A 243 25.42 -3.29 -14.71
N SER A 244 24.82 -4.43 -15.04
CA SER A 244 24.00 -4.59 -16.25
C SER A 244 22.79 -3.66 -16.27
N TRP A 245 22.09 -3.49 -15.14
CA TRP A 245 20.99 -2.53 -15.01
C TRP A 245 21.44 -1.09 -15.14
N LEU A 246 22.59 -0.72 -14.56
CA LEU A 246 23.13 0.63 -14.69
C LEU A 246 23.44 0.96 -16.15
N VAL A 247 24.03 0.03 -16.90
CA VAL A 247 24.28 0.20 -18.35
C VAL A 247 22.96 0.37 -19.11
N HIS A 248 21.95 -0.45 -18.82
CA HIS A 248 20.64 -0.37 -19.47
C HIS A 248 19.92 0.95 -19.20
N LEU A 249 19.85 1.37 -17.93
CA LEU A 249 19.11 2.57 -17.52
C LEU A 249 19.80 3.88 -17.94
N ARG A 250 21.15 3.91 -17.92
CA ARG A 250 21.95 5.06 -18.36
C ARG A 250 21.78 5.42 -19.84
N ARG A 251 21.28 4.48 -20.67
CA ARG A 251 20.90 4.78 -22.06
C ARG A 251 19.71 5.73 -22.16
N SER A 252 18.81 5.68 -21.17
CA SER A 252 17.63 6.56 -21.12
C SER A 252 17.88 7.81 -20.30
N PHE A 253 18.33 7.66 -19.05
CA PHE A 253 18.56 8.80 -18.15
C PHE A 253 19.76 8.53 -17.24
N PRO A 254 20.48 9.58 -16.81
CA PRO A 254 21.55 9.44 -15.82
C PRO A 254 21.05 8.67 -14.60
N THR A 255 21.70 7.55 -14.29
CA THR A 255 21.27 6.63 -13.22
C THR A 255 22.34 6.49 -12.16
N LEU A 256 21.93 6.70 -10.90
CA LEU A 256 22.77 6.62 -9.73
C LEU A 256 22.30 5.48 -8.82
N PRO A 257 23.17 4.53 -8.47
CA PRO A 257 22.87 3.52 -7.47
C PRO A 257 22.98 4.11 -6.06
N LEU A 258 22.08 3.72 -5.16
CA LEU A 258 22.08 4.18 -3.78
C LEU A 258 21.60 3.07 -2.83
N ARG A 259 22.21 2.99 -1.65
CA ARG A 259 21.67 2.23 -0.52
C ARG A 259 21.16 3.22 0.52
N ALA A 260 19.85 3.46 0.53
CA ALA A 260 19.27 4.50 1.39
C ALA A 260 18.90 4.02 2.81
N SER A 261 18.70 2.72 3.00
CA SER A 261 18.27 2.13 4.28
C SER A 261 19.20 1.00 4.73
N LYS A 262 19.22 0.77 6.04
CA LYS A 262 19.80 -0.47 6.59
C LYS A 262 18.89 -1.66 6.21
N PRO A 263 19.47 -2.84 5.99
CA PRO A 263 18.69 -4.03 5.68
C PRO A 263 17.91 -4.49 6.91
N ALA A 264 16.87 -5.30 6.69
CA ALA A 264 16.19 -6.00 7.77
C ALA A 264 17.18 -6.99 8.45
N PRO A 265 17.02 -7.30 9.74
CA PRO A 265 17.96 -8.14 10.49
C PRO A 265 18.17 -9.54 9.89
N ASN A 266 17.18 -10.06 9.17
CA ASN A 266 17.22 -11.39 8.53
C ASN A 266 17.38 -11.34 7.01
N ALA A 267 17.69 -10.17 6.44
CA ALA A 267 17.84 -10.02 5.00
C ALA A 267 19.17 -10.61 4.52
N LYS A 268 19.17 -11.30 3.38
CA LYS A 268 20.40 -11.73 2.72
C LYS A 268 20.87 -10.60 1.80
N THR A 269 21.96 -9.92 2.17
CA THR A 269 22.48 -8.77 1.42
C THR A 269 23.77 -9.06 0.67
N PHE A 270 23.99 -8.35 -0.43
CA PHE A 270 25.23 -8.29 -1.17
C PHE A 270 26.00 -7.01 -0.85
N ASP A 271 27.30 -7.15 -0.63
CA ASP A 271 28.17 -6.01 -0.36
C ASP A 271 28.75 -5.44 -1.65
N HIS A 272 28.45 -4.17 -1.90
CA HIS A 272 28.98 -3.41 -3.02
C HIS A 272 30.10 -2.49 -2.53
N LYS A 273 31.32 -3.02 -2.42
CA LYS A 273 32.51 -2.28 -1.93
C LYS A 273 32.80 -1.02 -2.74
N GLU A 274 32.56 -1.07 -4.05
CA GLU A 274 32.77 0.06 -4.98
C GLU A 274 31.68 1.14 -4.91
N LEU A 275 30.45 0.77 -4.53
CA LEU A 275 29.29 1.65 -4.52
C LEU A 275 28.91 1.99 -3.08
N THR A 276 29.83 2.64 -2.37
CA THR A 276 29.52 3.14 -1.04
C THR A 276 28.53 4.31 -1.13
N ILE A 277 27.61 4.36 -0.16
CA ILE A 277 26.64 5.46 0.01
C ILE A 277 27.34 6.83 0.02
N LYS A 278 28.58 6.89 0.50
CA LYS A 278 29.41 8.11 0.52
C LYS A 278 29.66 8.61 -0.90
N GLY A 279 30.30 7.81 -1.74
CA GLY A 279 30.70 8.22 -3.10
C GLY A 279 29.51 8.55 -4.01
N THR A 280 28.41 7.80 -3.92
CA THR A 280 27.23 8.07 -4.76
C THR A 280 26.46 9.30 -4.32
N SER A 281 26.32 9.54 -3.02
CA SER A 281 25.67 10.75 -2.51
C SER A 281 26.45 12.02 -2.86
N GLU A 282 27.79 11.97 -2.76
CA GLU A 282 28.67 13.07 -3.16
C GLU A 282 28.57 13.36 -4.66
N THR A 283 28.57 12.30 -5.49
CA THR A 283 28.36 12.43 -6.94
C THR A 283 27.02 13.10 -7.26
N LEU A 284 25.94 12.72 -6.56
CA LEU A 284 24.63 13.35 -6.70
C LEU A 284 24.68 14.83 -6.30
N PHE A 285 25.28 15.16 -5.17
CA PHE A 285 25.39 16.56 -4.72
C PHE A 285 26.23 17.40 -5.65
N ARG A 286 27.34 16.87 -6.16
CA ARG A 286 28.17 17.55 -7.16
C ARG A 286 27.37 17.83 -8.43
N ALA A 287 26.65 16.83 -8.94
CA ALA A 287 25.78 17.01 -10.11
C ALA A 287 24.69 18.07 -9.89
N LEU A 288 24.05 18.08 -8.71
CA LEU A 288 23.02 19.06 -8.37
C LEU A 288 23.60 20.48 -8.18
N LYS A 289 24.80 20.62 -7.62
CA LYS A 289 25.50 21.91 -7.50
C LYS A 289 25.91 22.45 -8.86
N THR A 290 26.52 21.63 -9.72
CA THR A 290 26.86 22.01 -11.10
C THR A 290 25.61 22.43 -11.88
N PHE A 291 24.49 21.73 -11.69
CA PHE A 291 23.22 22.14 -12.29
C PHE A 291 22.70 23.47 -11.75
N SER A 292 22.82 23.70 -10.44
CA SER A 292 22.45 24.97 -9.81
C SER A 292 23.27 26.14 -10.36
N GLU A 293 24.55 25.93 -10.61
CA GLU A 293 25.47 26.93 -11.16
C GLU A 293 25.16 27.21 -12.63
N ALA A 294 24.98 26.15 -13.44
CA ALA A 294 24.65 26.27 -14.85
C ALA A 294 23.34 27.02 -15.13
N ARG A 295 22.36 26.91 -14.22
CA ARG A 295 21.08 27.64 -14.32
C ARG A 295 21.08 29.02 -13.68
N GLN A 296 22.15 29.39 -12.96
CA GLN A 296 22.35 30.69 -12.33
C GLN A 296 21.10 31.20 -11.56
N LEU A 297 20.43 30.29 -10.85
CA LEU A 297 19.20 30.61 -10.14
C LEU A 297 19.50 31.47 -8.90
N LYS A 298 18.84 32.62 -8.78
CA LYS A 298 18.89 33.49 -7.59
C LYS A 298 18.20 32.87 -6.36
N ARG A 299 17.47 31.76 -6.55
CA ARG A 299 16.75 31.01 -5.52
C ARG A 299 17.34 29.61 -5.34
N SER A 300 17.08 28.97 -4.21
CA SER A 300 17.42 27.57 -3.97
C SER A 300 16.78 26.65 -5.02
N VAL A 301 17.55 25.68 -5.53
CA VAL A 301 17.08 24.62 -6.43
C VAL A 301 16.13 23.70 -5.66
N LYS A 302 14.96 23.44 -6.25
CA LYS A 302 13.99 22.48 -5.72
C LYS A 302 14.14 21.16 -6.45
N VAL A 303 14.39 20.10 -5.69
CA VAL A 303 14.55 18.74 -6.21
C VAL A 303 13.34 17.91 -5.77
N GLY A 304 12.51 17.49 -6.73
CA GLY A 304 11.34 16.64 -6.48
C GLY A 304 11.72 15.16 -6.48
N ILE A 305 11.29 14.40 -5.48
CA ILE A 305 11.51 12.95 -5.43
C ILE A 305 10.20 12.25 -5.75
N ILE A 306 10.21 11.41 -6.80
CA ILE A 306 9.02 10.70 -7.31
C ILE A 306 9.35 9.21 -7.39
N GLY A 307 8.33 8.35 -7.24
CA GLY A 307 8.48 6.89 -7.37
C GLY A 307 7.32 6.11 -6.75
N TYR A 308 7.30 4.80 -7.00
CA TYR A 308 6.31 3.89 -6.42
C TYR A 308 6.31 3.96 -4.87
N PRO A 309 5.22 3.58 -4.19
CA PRO A 309 5.25 3.37 -2.75
C PRO A 309 6.33 2.36 -2.35
N ASN A 310 6.92 2.52 -1.15
CA ASN A 310 7.87 1.56 -0.57
C ASN A 310 9.17 1.25 -1.36
N VAL A 311 9.48 1.99 -2.44
CA VAL A 311 10.81 1.96 -3.08
C VAL A 311 11.89 2.63 -2.21
N GLY A 312 11.49 3.36 -1.17
CA GLY A 312 12.40 4.00 -0.21
C GLY A 312 12.63 5.50 -0.43
N LYS A 313 11.68 6.23 -1.05
CA LYS A 313 11.77 7.70 -1.28
C LYS A 313 12.17 8.49 -0.03
N SER A 314 11.42 8.36 1.05
CA SER A 314 11.71 9.06 2.32
C SER A 314 13.00 8.54 2.99
N SER A 315 13.39 7.29 2.73
CA SER A 315 14.71 6.77 3.14
C SER A 315 15.85 7.45 2.36
N VAL A 316 15.67 7.69 1.06
CA VAL A 316 16.64 8.45 0.23
C VAL A 316 16.81 9.86 0.80
N ILE A 317 15.72 10.54 1.16
CA ILE A 317 15.77 11.86 1.80
C ILE A 317 16.54 11.79 3.11
N ASN A 318 16.19 10.86 4.00
CA ASN A 318 16.86 10.72 5.29
C ASN A 318 18.35 10.39 5.14
N ALA A 319 18.73 9.57 4.15
CA ALA A 319 20.12 9.25 3.84
C ALA A 319 20.89 10.48 3.34
N LEU A 320 20.27 11.32 2.50
CA LEU A 320 20.86 12.56 2.01
C LEU A 320 20.97 13.63 3.11
N THR A 321 19.95 13.78 3.96
CA THR A 321 19.94 14.74 5.07
C THR A 321 20.94 14.36 6.16
N ALA A 322 21.04 13.08 6.51
CA ALA A 322 21.99 12.60 7.52
C ALA A 322 23.46 12.82 7.12
N ARG A 323 23.75 12.86 5.81
CA ARG A 323 25.11 13.13 5.30
C ARG A 323 25.56 14.58 5.47
N LEU A 324 24.62 15.52 5.37
CA LEU A 324 24.89 16.97 5.48
C LEU A 324 24.83 17.48 6.93
N GLY A 325 24.88 16.58 7.92
CA GLY A 325 24.80 16.95 9.34
C GLY A 325 23.40 17.35 9.79
N GLY A 326 22.36 17.09 8.98
CA GLY A 326 20.97 17.34 9.36
C GLY A 326 20.43 16.28 10.33
N ARG A 327 19.28 16.59 10.97
CA ARG A 327 18.59 15.64 11.88
C ARG A 327 18.22 14.36 11.15
N THR A 328 18.63 13.22 11.72
CA THR A 328 18.15 11.89 11.31
C THR A 328 16.65 11.79 11.54
N GLY A 329 15.92 11.18 10.59
CA GLY A 329 14.47 10.98 10.69
C GLY A 329 13.62 12.21 10.35
N THR A 330 14.07 13.08 9.44
CA THR A 330 13.30 14.26 9.01
C THR A 330 11.97 13.86 8.35
N CYS A 331 11.97 12.75 7.61
CA CYS A 331 10.76 12.17 7.04
C CYS A 331 10.39 10.86 7.76
N PRO A 332 9.10 10.61 8.07
CA PRO A 332 8.66 9.35 8.64
C PRO A 332 8.93 8.23 7.62
N VAL A 333 9.49 7.12 8.10
CA VAL A 333 9.77 5.93 7.31
C VAL A 333 9.05 4.74 7.94
N GLY A 334 8.40 3.94 7.12
CA GLY A 334 7.72 2.72 7.55
C GLY A 334 7.63 1.74 6.38
N ALA A 335 7.43 0.46 6.70
CA ALA A 335 7.29 -0.61 5.73
C ALA A 335 5.87 -0.70 5.11
N GLU A 336 4.93 0.11 5.63
CA GLU A 336 3.57 0.21 5.10
C GLU A 336 3.49 1.30 4.01
N ALA A 337 2.75 1.01 2.95
CA ALA A 337 2.46 2.01 1.93
C ALA A 337 1.58 3.13 2.53
N GLY A 338 1.79 4.38 2.10
CA GLY A 338 0.97 5.51 2.55
C GLY A 338 1.49 6.26 3.79
N VAL A 339 2.68 5.94 4.29
CA VAL A 339 3.31 6.70 5.41
C VAL A 339 3.47 8.19 5.09
N THR A 340 3.85 8.51 3.85
CA THR A 340 3.92 9.89 3.34
C THR A 340 2.62 10.22 2.63
N THR A 341 1.72 10.95 3.31
CA THR A 341 0.40 11.35 2.79
C THR A 341 0.36 12.75 2.18
N SER A 342 1.32 13.61 2.55
CA SER A 342 1.36 15.02 2.13
C SER A 342 2.72 15.39 1.57
N LEU A 343 2.71 16.37 0.66
CA LEU A 343 3.92 17.01 0.13
C LEU A 343 4.65 17.76 1.24
N ARG A 344 5.95 17.52 1.38
CA ARG A 344 6.79 18.17 2.40
C ARG A 344 8.05 18.72 1.78
N GLU A 345 8.38 19.98 2.08
CA GLU A 345 9.67 20.56 1.69
C GLU A 345 10.70 20.31 2.81
N VAL A 346 11.82 19.67 2.47
CA VAL A 346 12.96 19.44 3.36
C VAL A 346 14.13 20.28 2.89
N LYS A 347 14.56 21.24 3.71
CA LYS A 347 15.74 22.07 3.40
C LYS A 347 17.01 21.28 3.74
N LEU A 348 17.86 21.04 2.75
CA LEU A 348 19.17 20.41 2.95
C LEU A 348 20.28 21.45 3.09
N ASP A 349 20.27 22.46 2.23
CA ASP A 349 21.24 23.54 2.20
C ASP A 349 20.53 24.85 1.85
N ASN A 350 21.20 25.99 1.98
CA ASN A 350 20.70 27.29 1.55
C ASN A 350 20.43 27.33 0.04
N LYS A 351 21.18 26.55 -0.75
CA LYS A 351 21.01 26.44 -2.20
C LYS A 351 20.12 25.26 -2.64
N LEU A 352 19.76 24.32 -1.75
CA LEU A 352 19.10 23.07 -2.14
C LEU A 352 17.95 22.68 -1.21
N LYS A 353 16.77 22.46 -1.80
CA LYS A 353 15.56 21.97 -1.12
C LYS A 353 15.09 20.67 -1.78
N LEU A 354 14.76 19.67 -0.99
CA LEU A 354 14.11 18.45 -1.44
C LEU A 354 12.60 18.54 -1.23
N LEU A 355 11.81 18.03 -2.17
CA LEU A 355 10.37 17.87 -2.04
C LEU A 355 10.08 16.37 -1.90
N ASP A 356 9.58 15.97 -0.73
CA ASP A 356 9.05 14.62 -0.52
C ASP A 356 7.63 14.55 -1.08
N SER A 357 7.38 13.56 -1.93
CA SER A 357 6.07 13.31 -2.52
C SER A 357 5.52 11.96 -2.07
N PRO A 358 4.18 11.84 -1.92
CA PRO A 358 3.56 10.55 -1.67
C PRO A 358 3.94 9.56 -2.78
N GLY A 359 4.01 8.27 -2.44
CA GLY A 359 4.23 7.23 -3.45
C GLY A 359 3.05 7.13 -4.41
N ILE A 360 3.34 7.17 -5.70
CA ILE A 360 2.31 7.09 -6.75
C ILE A 360 2.47 5.75 -7.46
N VAL A 361 1.36 5.02 -7.55
CA VAL A 361 1.28 3.77 -8.32
C VAL A 361 0.74 4.13 -9.69
N PHE A 362 1.56 3.92 -10.71
CA PHE A 362 1.12 4.09 -12.08
C PHE A 362 0.48 2.77 -12.54
N PRO A 363 -0.79 2.76 -12.96
CA PRO A 363 -1.36 1.59 -13.59
C PRO A 363 -0.62 1.37 -14.91
N ASN A 364 0.09 0.25 -15.06
CA ASN A 364 0.58 -0.16 -16.37
C ASN A 364 -0.61 -0.79 -17.09
N THR A 365 -1.21 -0.08 -18.03
CA THR A 365 -2.28 -0.61 -18.89
C THR A 365 -1.73 -1.72 -19.79
N PRO A 366 -2.26 -2.93 -19.65
CA PRO A 366 -2.84 -3.58 -20.82
C PRO A 366 -4.33 -3.79 -20.52
N GLU A 367 -5.16 -3.10 -21.29
CA GLU A 367 -6.59 -3.40 -21.34
C GLU A 367 -6.76 -4.87 -21.74
N GLY A 368 -7.47 -5.65 -20.91
CA GLY A 368 -7.86 -7.02 -21.27
C GLY A 368 -8.05 -7.97 -20.09
N GLY A 369 -9.31 -8.26 -19.75
CA GLY A 369 -9.70 -9.45 -18.98
C GLY A 369 -9.65 -9.36 -17.44
N LYS A 370 -10.61 -10.03 -16.77
CA LYS A 370 -10.66 -10.17 -15.30
C LYS A 370 -9.37 -10.79 -14.73
N ASN A 371 -8.74 -11.70 -15.47
CA ASN A 371 -7.47 -12.34 -15.09
C ASN A 371 -6.28 -11.35 -15.06
N SER A 372 -6.24 -10.37 -15.98
CA SER A 372 -5.21 -9.33 -15.98
C SER A 372 -5.30 -8.44 -14.73
N LYS A 373 -6.52 -8.18 -14.22
CA LYS A 373 -6.72 -7.39 -12.99
C LYS A 373 -6.18 -8.11 -11.75
N VAL A 374 -6.37 -9.42 -11.66
CA VAL A 374 -5.82 -10.26 -10.57
C VAL A 374 -4.30 -10.28 -10.66
N GLU A 375 -3.75 -10.43 -11.87
CA GLU A 375 -2.31 -10.41 -12.09
C GLU A 375 -1.69 -9.05 -11.79
N GLU A 376 -2.33 -7.95 -12.19
CA GLU A 376 -1.90 -6.58 -11.90
C GLU A 376 -1.88 -6.35 -10.39
N LYS A 377 -2.95 -6.73 -9.68
CA LYS A 377 -3.01 -6.62 -8.22
C LYS A 377 -1.90 -7.46 -7.56
N ALA A 378 -1.67 -8.67 -8.05
CA ALA A 378 -0.59 -9.54 -7.58
C ALA A 378 0.81 -8.93 -7.82
N ARG A 379 1.04 -8.30 -8.97
CA ARG A 379 2.27 -7.54 -9.26
C ARG A 379 2.44 -6.37 -8.30
N LEU A 380 1.37 -5.61 -8.03
CA LEU A 380 1.39 -4.49 -7.08
C LEU A 380 1.70 -4.94 -5.65
N VAL A 381 1.21 -6.12 -5.25
CA VAL A 381 1.57 -6.75 -3.96
C VAL A 381 3.06 -7.08 -3.91
N LEU A 382 3.63 -7.69 -4.96
CA LEU A 382 5.07 -8.01 -5.01
C LEU A 382 5.97 -6.77 -5.03
N LEU A 383 5.49 -5.67 -5.63
CA LEU A 383 6.15 -4.36 -5.61
C LEU A 383 5.95 -3.59 -4.29
N ASN A 384 5.25 -4.17 -3.30
CA ASN A 384 4.93 -3.56 -2.01
C ASN A 384 4.14 -2.25 -2.13
N ALA A 385 3.34 -2.10 -3.19
CA ALA A 385 2.53 -0.90 -3.42
C ALA A 385 1.24 -0.88 -2.58
N ILE A 386 0.75 -2.07 -2.16
CA ILE A 386 -0.48 -2.26 -1.40
C ILE A 386 -0.11 -2.67 0.04
N PRO A 387 -0.72 -2.06 1.08
CA PRO A 387 -0.46 -2.43 2.46
C PRO A 387 -1.00 -3.85 2.77
N PRO A 388 -0.37 -4.61 3.68
CA PRO A 388 -0.77 -5.99 3.98
C PRO A 388 -2.23 -6.18 4.38
N LYS A 389 -2.85 -5.15 5.00
CA LYS A 389 -4.24 -5.16 5.47
C LYS A 389 -5.26 -5.13 4.32
N GLU A 390 -4.89 -4.61 3.16
CA GLU A 390 -5.75 -4.50 1.97
C GLU A 390 -5.55 -5.68 1.01
N ILE A 391 -4.63 -6.60 1.34
CA ILE A 391 -4.40 -7.82 0.56
C ILE A 391 -5.52 -8.81 0.87
N GLY A 392 -6.56 -8.79 0.04
CA GLY A 392 -7.68 -9.75 0.12
C GLY A 392 -7.24 -11.18 -0.19
N ASP A 393 -6.55 -11.41 -1.32
CA ASP A 393 -6.02 -12.73 -1.69
C ASP A 393 -4.52 -12.66 -2.02
N PRO A 394 -3.64 -13.27 -1.21
CA PRO A 394 -2.19 -13.31 -1.41
C PRO A 394 -1.71 -14.46 -2.31
N VAL A 395 -2.54 -15.47 -2.61
CA VAL A 395 -2.11 -16.68 -3.35
C VAL A 395 -1.64 -16.37 -4.79
N PRO A 396 -2.34 -15.51 -5.56
CA PRO A 396 -1.89 -15.14 -6.91
C PRO A 396 -0.52 -14.43 -6.91
N ALA A 397 -0.22 -13.64 -5.87
CA ALA A 397 1.07 -12.98 -5.74
C ALA A 397 2.21 -14.00 -5.55
N VAL A 398 2.00 -15.04 -4.75
CA VAL A 398 2.97 -16.13 -4.59
C VAL A 398 3.12 -16.93 -5.88
N THR A 399 2.02 -17.18 -6.60
CA THR A 399 2.07 -17.87 -7.91
C THR A 399 2.94 -17.11 -8.91
N LEU A 400 2.79 -15.77 -8.97
CA LEU A 400 3.65 -14.93 -9.80
C LEU A 400 5.10 -14.90 -9.33
N LEU A 401 5.33 -14.92 -8.01
CA LEU A 401 6.68 -14.97 -7.46
C LEU A 401 7.37 -16.27 -7.85
N LEU A 402 6.70 -17.42 -7.70
CA LEU A 402 7.21 -18.72 -8.11
C LEU A 402 7.48 -18.77 -9.61
N LYS A 403 6.57 -18.24 -10.44
CA LYS A 403 6.79 -18.13 -11.89
C LYS A 403 8.03 -17.29 -12.21
N ARG A 404 8.23 -16.15 -11.54
CA ARG A 404 9.42 -15.31 -11.72
C ARG A 404 10.71 -16.03 -11.30
N LEU A 405 10.70 -16.69 -10.15
CA LEU A 405 11.89 -17.37 -9.62
C LEU A 405 12.21 -18.66 -10.38
N SER A 406 11.21 -19.34 -10.94
CA SER A 406 11.41 -20.52 -11.78
C SER A 406 12.20 -20.24 -13.06
N ALA A 407 12.22 -18.98 -13.52
CA ALA A 407 13.03 -18.57 -14.67
C ALA A 407 14.54 -18.63 -14.38
N THR A 408 14.93 -18.60 -13.10
CA THR A 408 16.33 -18.70 -12.66
C THR A 408 16.47 -19.85 -11.67
N PRO A 409 16.94 -21.04 -12.10
CA PRO A 409 17.00 -22.23 -11.26
C PRO A 409 17.72 -22.02 -9.92
N GLU A 410 18.77 -21.20 -9.89
CA GLU A 410 19.52 -20.87 -8.66
C GLU A 410 18.67 -20.09 -7.63
N LEU A 411 17.81 -19.18 -8.09
CA LEU A 411 16.95 -18.39 -7.20
C LEU A 411 15.85 -19.26 -6.60
N PHE A 412 15.32 -20.19 -7.40
CA PHE A 412 14.33 -21.14 -6.94
C PHE A 412 14.89 -22.07 -5.86
N GLN A 413 16.11 -22.61 -6.06
CA GLN A 413 16.79 -23.43 -5.06
C GLN A 413 17.02 -22.64 -3.75
N LYS A 414 17.52 -21.40 -3.85
CA LYS A 414 17.72 -20.54 -2.67
C LYS A 414 16.42 -20.26 -1.91
N MET A 415 15.27 -20.23 -2.58
CA MET A 415 13.97 -20.06 -1.94
C MET A 415 13.56 -21.34 -1.18
N ILE A 416 13.78 -22.51 -1.76
CA ILE A 416 13.55 -23.81 -1.11
C ILE A 416 14.43 -23.92 0.15
N ASP A 417 15.71 -23.55 0.03
CA ASP A 417 16.67 -23.57 1.14
C ASP A 417 16.31 -22.61 2.27
N VAL A 418 15.59 -21.51 2.00
CA VAL A 418 15.15 -20.56 3.05
C VAL A 418 14.09 -21.17 3.96
N TYR A 419 13.34 -22.15 3.47
CA TYR A 419 12.24 -22.81 4.17
C TYR A 419 12.52 -24.27 4.51
N ASP A 420 13.71 -24.80 4.17
CA ASP A 420 14.11 -26.20 4.35
C ASP A 420 13.03 -27.17 3.86
N LEU A 421 12.54 -26.93 2.63
CA LEU A 421 11.46 -27.72 2.05
C LEU A 421 12.00 -28.95 1.33
N PRO A 422 11.27 -30.08 1.39
CA PRO A 422 11.54 -31.21 0.49
C PRO A 422 11.30 -30.81 -0.98
N PRO A 423 11.80 -31.60 -1.95
CA PRO A 423 11.50 -31.39 -3.36
C PRO A 423 9.98 -31.27 -3.58
N LEU A 424 9.57 -30.22 -4.29
CA LEU A 424 8.16 -29.95 -4.57
C LEU A 424 7.62 -31.03 -5.51
N HIS A 425 6.46 -31.59 -5.18
CA HIS A 425 5.82 -32.59 -6.00
C HIS A 425 4.80 -31.89 -6.90
N ASN A 426 4.90 -32.08 -8.22
CA ASN A 426 3.91 -31.60 -9.17
C ASN A 426 2.68 -32.53 -9.17
N VAL A 427 1.99 -32.67 -8.04
CA VAL A 427 0.73 -33.40 -8.02
C VAL A 427 -0.32 -32.46 -8.62
N ASN A 428 -0.85 -32.80 -9.79
CA ASN A 428 -1.93 -32.09 -10.50
C ASN A 428 -1.59 -30.71 -11.12
N GLY A 429 -0.30 -30.36 -11.26
CA GLY A 429 0.11 -29.15 -11.99
C GLY A 429 0.00 -27.83 -11.22
N ASP A 430 -0.39 -27.85 -9.94
CA ASP A 430 -0.41 -26.66 -9.09
C ASP A 430 0.76 -26.68 -8.08
N THR A 431 1.95 -26.35 -8.57
CA THR A 431 3.17 -26.24 -7.76
C THR A 431 3.05 -25.18 -6.65
N THR A 432 2.13 -24.21 -6.79
CA THR A 432 1.94 -23.12 -5.82
C THR A 432 1.25 -23.61 -4.56
N THR A 433 0.20 -24.43 -4.71
CA THR A 433 -0.53 -24.98 -3.57
C THR A 433 0.34 -25.94 -2.75
N ASP A 434 1.06 -26.86 -3.40
CA ASP A 434 2.02 -27.75 -2.70
C ASP A 434 3.07 -26.94 -1.94
N PHE A 435 3.69 -25.95 -2.58
CA PHE A 435 4.63 -25.04 -1.92
C PHE A 435 4.03 -24.36 -0.70
N LEU A 436 2.82 -23.80 -0.81
CA LEU A 436 2.14 -23.13 0.29
C LEU A 436 1.79 -24.09 1.43
N VAL A 437 1.38 -25.32 1.13
CA VAL A 437 1.08 -26.36 2.13
C VAL A 437 2.34 -26.73 2.89
N GLN A 438 3.46 -26.93 2.21
CA GLN A 438 4.72 -27.32 2.86
C GLN A 438 5.27 -26.17 3.71
N VAL A 439 5.23 -24.93 3.22
CA VAL A 439 5.61 -23.73 4.00
C VAL A 439 4.70 -23.58 5.22
N ALA A 440 3.38 -23.78 5.07
CA ALA A 440 2.43 -23.70 6.17
C ALA A 440 2.75 -24.73 7.27
N ARG A 441 3.09 -25.97 6.91
CA ARG A 441 3.49 -27.02 7.85
C ARG A 441 4.79 -26.66 8.59
N LYS A 442 5.82 -26.20 7.86
CA LYS A 442 7.12 -25.83 8.46
C LYS A 442 7.03 -24.60 9.36
N ARG A 443 6.22 -23.61 8.99
CA ARG A 443 6.03 -22.37 9.77
C ARG A 443 4.94 -22.48 10.83
N GLY A 444 4.29 -23.63 10.98
CA GLY A 444 3.19 -23.81 11.94
C GLY A 444 1.96 -22.95 11.64
N ARG A 445 1.73 -22.56 10.38
CA ARG A 445 0.53 -21.82 9.94
C ARG A 445 -0.62 -22.79 9.68
N LEU A 446 -1.04 -23.48 10.74
CA LEU A 446 -2.12 -24.46 10.70
C LEU A 446 -3.41 -23.82 11.25
N GLY A 447 -4.53 -24.12 10.63
CA GLY A 447 -5.87 -23.80 11.10
C GLY A 447 -6.40 -24.85 12.08
N LYS A 448 -7.70 -24.75 12.38
CA LYS A 448 -8.40 -25.74 13.22
C LYS A 448 -8.34 -27.12 12.56
N GLY A 449 -8.09 -28.16 13.36
CA GLY A 449 -7.97 -29.54 12.87
C GLY A 449 -6.66 -29.84 12.12
N GLY A 450 -5.63 -29.00 12.26
CA GLY A 450 -4.32 -29.24 11.61
C GLY A 450 -4.30 -28.94 10.11
N VAL A 451 -5.37 -28.34 9.56
CA VAL A 451 -5.46 -28.00 8.15
C VAL A 451 -4.53 -26.82 7.82
N PRO A 452 -3.60 -26.94 6.87
CA PRO A 452 -2.70 -25.84 6.48
C PRO A 452 -3.45 -24.59 6.00
N ASN A 453 -3.13 -23.41 6.55
CA ASN A 453 -3.74 -22.15 6.16
C ASN A 453 -2.92 -21.46 5.05
N LEU A 454 -3.36 -21.61 3.81
CA LEU A 454 -2.69 -21.08 2.61
C LEU A 454 -2.58 -19.55 2.62
N HIS A 455 -3.62 -18.86 3.08
CA HIS A 455 -3.65 -17.40 3.12
C HIS A 455 -2.58 -16.83 4.07
N SER A 456 -2.50 -17.38 5.29
CA SER A 456 -1.51 -16.94 6.29
C SER A 456 -0.06 -17.32 5.87
N ALA A 457 0.12 -18.48 5.26
CA ALA A 457 1.40 -18.89 4.71
C ALA A 457 1.84 -17.94 3.58
N ALA A 458 0.95 -17.62 2.64
CA ALA A 458 1.22 -16.69 1.55
C ALA A 458 1.56 -15.28 2.04
N GLN A 459 0.85 -14.76 3.05
CA GLN A 459 1.21 -13.48 3.69
C GLN A 459 2.61 -13.51 4.33
N THR A 460 2.99 -14.63 4.94
CA THR A 460 4.32 -14.81 5.53
C THR A 460 5.39 -14.77 4.43
N ILE A 461 5.17 -15.45 3.31
CA ILE A 461 6.08 -15.45 2.14
C ILE A 461 6.23 -14.05 1.54
N ILE A 462 5.12 -13.31 1.37
CA ILE A 462 5.15 -11.94 0.85
C ILE A 462 5.94 -11.02 1.81
N THR A 463 5.82 -11.22 3.11
CA THR A 463 6.58 -10.46 4.11
C THR A 463 8.08 -10.81 4.04
N ASP A 464 8.42 -12.10 3.96
CA ASP A 464 9.81 -12.56 3.79
C ASP A 464 10.43 -12.04 2.47
N TRP A 465 9.63 -11.93 1.40
CA TRP A 465 10.03 -11.29 0.14
C TRP A 465 10.27 -9.79 0.30
N ARG A 466 9.38 -9.07 1.00
CA ARG A 466 9.53 -7.64 1.28
C ARG A 466 10.79 -7.34 2.08
N ASP A 467 11.05 -8.15 3.10
CA ASP A 467 12.16 -7.96 4.04
C ASP A 467 13.50 -8.41 3.44
N GLY A 468 13.51 -9.02 2.24
CA GLY A 468 14.73 -9.44 1.55
C GLY A 468 15.34 -10.72 2.10
N ARG A 469 14.55 -11.54 2.81
CA ARG A 469 14.96 -12.88 3.25
C ARG A 469 15.01 -13.85 2.06
N ILE A 470 14.02 -13.73 1.17
CA ILE A 470 14.01 -14.41 -0.12
C ILE A 470 14.81 -13.55 -1.10
N GLN A 471 15.83 -14.14 -1.72
CA GLN A 471 16.60 -13.49 -2.78
C GLN A 471 15.83 -13.60 -4.10
N GLY A 472 15.70 -12.48 -4.82
CA GLY A 472 15.20 -12.49 -6.18
C GLY A 472 15.31 -11.12 -6.83
N TRP A 473 15.62 -11.13 -8.12
CA TRP A 473 15.78 -9.96 -8.96
C TRP A 473 15.38 -10.30 -10.40
N THR A 474 15.06 -9.29 -11.18
CA THR A 474 14.85 -9.41 -12.62
C THR A 474 16.12 -9.04 -13.38
N ASP A 475 16.47 -9.77 -14.42
CA ASP A 475 17.55 -9.38 -15.32
C ASP A 475 17.09 -8.31 -16.33
N PRO A 476 17.99 -7.40 -16.76
CA PRO A 476 17.65 -6.42 -17.77
C PRO A 476 17.30 -7.13 -19.09
N PRO A 477 16.31 -6.62 -19.85
CA PRO A 477 15.99 -7.18 -21.15
C PRO A 477 17.22 -7.12 -22.06
N LYS A 478 17.65 -8.27 -22.59
CA LYS A 478 18.77 -8.35 -23.53
C LYS A 478 18.43 -7.48 -24.74
N TYR A 479 19.24 -6.45 -24.97
CA TYR A 479 19.07 -5.58 -26.12
C TYR A 479 19.37 -6.40 -27.38
N LYS A 480 18.32 -6.77 -28.12
CA LYS A 480 18.49 -7.18 -29.51
C LYS A 480 18.65 -5.87 -30.29
N PRO A 481 19.82 -5.58 -30.91
CA PRO A 481 19.88 -4.47 -31.83
C PRO A 481 18.82 -4.72 -32.90
N ASN A 482 17.94 -3.74 -33.11
CA ASN A 482 17.09 -3.74 -34.30
C ASN A 482 18.04 -3.62 -35.49
N LEU A 483 18.45 -4.78 -36.03
CA LEU A 483 18.82 -4.89 -37.42
C LEU A 483 17.52 -4.56 -38.15
N THR A 484 17.36 -3.29 -38.52
CA THR A 484 16.41 -2.92 -39.55
C THR A 484 16.69 -3.83 -40.73
N GLU A 485 15.80 -4.79 -40.97
CA GLU A 485 15.77 -5.54 -42.21
C GLU A 485 15.73 -4.49 -43.32
N SER A 486 16.86 -4.32 -44.01
CA SER A 486 16.90 -3.57 -45.23
C SER A 486 15.92 -4.25 -46.17
N SER A 487 14.78 -3.58 -46.39
CA SER A 487 13.90 -3.84 -47.52
C SER A 487 14.78 -4.07 -48.74
N LYS A 488 14.66 -5.25 -49.35
CA LYS A 488 15.31 -5.62 -50.60
C LYS A 488 15.22 -4.45 -51.59
N THR A 489 16.32 -3.73 -51.79
CA THR A 489 16.46 -2.81 -52.91
C THR A 489 16.76 -3.61 -54.16
N ALA A 490 16.01 -3.28 -55.21
CA ALA A 490 16.14 -3.76 -56.59
C ALA A 490 17.58 -3.61 -57.13
N PRO A 491 17.98 -4.39 -58.16
CA PRO A 491 19.36 -4.45 -58.62
C PRO A 491 19.85 -3.10 -59.15
N ALA A 492 21.07 -2.74 -58.75
CA ALA A 492 21.75 -1.51 -59.14
C ALA A 492 22.06 -1.49 -60.65
N THR A 493 21.51 -0.50 -61.34
CA THR A 493 22.08 0.03 -62.58
C THR A 493 23.40 0.72 -62.29
N LYS A 494 24.39 0.48 -63.15
CA LYS A 494 25.75 1.02 -63.09
C LYS A 494 25.77 2.55 -62.90
N GLY A 495 26.47 3.00 -61.85
CA GLY A 495 26.99 4.37 -61.76
C GLY A 495 26.73 5.04 -60.41
N GLY A 496 27.75 5.08 -59.55
CA GLY A 496 27.90 6.14 -58.55
C GLY A 496 27.91 5.74 -57.07
N LEU A 497 29.05 6.04 -56.43
CA LEU A 497 29.32 6.28 -55.01
C LEU A 497 29.19 5.10 -54.03
N VAL A 498 30.38 4.59 -53.65
CA VAL A 498 30.63 3.59 -52.60
C VAL A 498 30.29 4.19 -51.23
N GLY A 499 29.14 3.82 -50.70
CA GLY A 499 28.81 3.95 -49.28
C GLY A 499 29.24 2.70 -48.53
N ASP A 500 30.00 2.90 -47.45
CA ASP A 500 30.66 1.92 -46.60
C ASP A 500 29.74 0.74 -46.17
N GLN A 501 29.96 -0.45 -46.74
CA GLN A 501 29.19 -1.66 -46.46
C GLN A 501 29.91 -2.48 -45.39
N LYS A 502 29.32 -2.59 -44.18
CA LYS A 502 29.90 -3.32 -43.05
C LYS A 502 29.67 -4.82 -43.19
N ASP A 503 30.67 -5.54 -43.67
CA ASP A 503 30.73 -7.01 -43.60
C ASP A 503 31.25 -7.46 -42.23
N ILE A 504 30.48 -8.32 -41.55
CA ILE A 504 30.89 -8.92 -40.27
C ILE A 504 31.77 -10.13 -40.57
N VAL A 505 33.09 -9.96 -40.39
CA VAL A 505 34.08 -11.03 -40.56
C VAL A 505 33.96 -12.02 -39.39
N LYS A 506 33.80 -13.32 -39.71
CA LYS A 506 33.58 -14.39 -38.73
C LYS A 506 34.86 -14.92 -38.06
N GLU A 507 36.04 -14.49 -38.50
CA GLU A 507 37.32 -14.87 -37.90
C GLU A 507 38.23 -13.62 -37.80
N TRP A 508 39.07 -13.58 -36.77
CA TRP A 508 39.95 -12.43 -36.51
C TRP A 508 41.04 -12.35 -37.58
N ALA A 509 41.24 -11.17 -38.17
CA ALA A 509 42.33 -10.95 -39.11
C ALA A 509 43.71 -11.05 -38.42
N ALA A 510 44.71 -11.49 -39.18
CA ALA A 510 46.09 -11.64 -38.72
C ALA A 510 46.69 -10.32 -38.19
N GLU A 511 47.55 -10.41 -37.19
CA GLU A 511 48.13 -9.27 -36.46
C GLU A 511 48.88 -8.29 -37.40
N PHE A 512 48.55 -7.01 -37.26
CA PHE A 512 49.10 -5.90 -38.05
C PHE A 512 50.54 -5.61 -37.61
N LYS A 513 51.51 -5.82 -38.52
CA LYS A 513 52.92 -5.48 -38.27
C LYS A 513 53.13 -3.96 -38.37
N LEU A 514 53.66 -3.37 -37.30
CA LEU A 514 53.79 -1.92 -37.08
C LEU A 514 55.00 -1.26 -37.79
N GLU A 515 55.82 -2.00 -38.54
CA GLU A 515 57.09 -1.51 -39.08
C GLU A 515 56.99 -0.55 -40.28
N GLY A 516 55.78 -0.31 -40.81
CA GLY A 516 55.58 0.62 -41.95
C GLY A 516 54.78 1.89 -41.63
N LEU A 517 54.41 2.13 -40.36
CA LEU A 517 53.47 3.20 -39.99
C LEU A 517 54.17 4.52 -39.60
N TRP A 518 55.47 4.48 -39.34
CA TRP A 518 56.28 5.67 -39.03
C TRP A 518 57.34 5.78 -40.12
N GLY A 519 57.00 6.48 -41.20
CA GLY A 519 57.90 6.72 -42.31
C GLY A 519 59.12 7.50 -41.85
N ASP A 520 60.25 6.79 -41.76
CA ASP A 520 61.57 7.34 -41.92
C ASP A 520 62.26 6.44 -42.95
N GLU A 521 62.33 6.91 -44.19
CA GLU A 521 63.50 6.61 -45.01
C GLU A 521 63.87 7.85 -45.80
N LEU A 522 65.05 8.33 -45.42
CA LEU A 522 65.80 9.43 -45.99
C LEU A 522 66.01 9.22 -47.48
N ALA A 523 66.00 10.33 -48.20
CA ALA A 523 66.47 10.42 -49.57
C ALA A 523 67.89 9.86 -49.71
N GLU A 524 68.06 8.83 -50.54
CA GLU A 524 69.31 8.60 -51.24
C GLU A 524 69.07 8.43 -52.74
N THR A 525 69.67 9.41 -53.41
CA THR A 525 70.09 9.52 -54.81
C THR A 525 70.49 8.22 -55.51
N ASP A 526 70.07 8.13 -56.77
CA ASP A 526 70.87 7.87 -57.99
C ASP A 526 72.14 6.98 -57.96
N ALA A 527 72.27 6.24 -59.07
CA ALA A 527 73.45 5.58 -59.66
C ALA A 527 73.74 4.13 -59.20
N MET A 528 73.60 3.10 -60.05
CA MET A 528 74.40 2.72 -61.24
C MET A 528 75.66 1.90 -60.87
N GLU A 529 75.71 0.67 -61.40
CA GLU A 529 76.88 -0.16 -61.75
C GLU A 529 78.17 -0.05 -60.91
N MET A 530 78.47 -1.07 -60.09
CA MET A 530 79.49 -2.10 -60.34
C MET A 530 79.71 -2.97 -59.10
#